data_AF-A0A4Z1A4Z5-F1
#
_entry.id   AF-A0A4Z1A4Z5-F1
#
_cell.length_a   1.000
_cell.length_b   1.000
_cell.length_c   1.000
_cell.angle_alpha   90.00
_cell.angle_beta   90.00
_cell.angle_gamma   90.00
#
_symmetry.space_group_name_H-M   'P 1'
#
loop_
_entity.id
_entity.type
_entity.pdbx_description
1 polymer ?
#
loop_
_entity_poly.entity_id
_entity_poly.type
_entity_poly.pdbx_seq_one_letter_code
_entity_poly.pdbx_strand_id
1 'polypeptide(L)'
;MKHPFSLFLGLLFVSSQVIFSEPSVLNQNVKEVTTRIQDLALYPSLSKKRLYGAVAKGGAIRFDLKASEASPQSVGIGIATDGKLKEWVLTVYAGNGQNENPTILRKEKIEAETQWVFELLAPPDEITIEIQNTNSETPVAVVEIVHGYYYGYSIDKENNAKPQPQSPIKPNPTEPEKLSPNDVQNRTEFYRTPITKD
;
A
#
# COMPACT_ATOMS: atom_id res chain seq x y z
N MET A 1 79.88 10.22 -7.64
CA MET A 1 78.72 9.31 -7.71
C MET A 1 78.20 9.01 -6.31
N LYS A 2 77.14 9.71 -5.87
CA LYS A 2 76.27 9.32 -4.74
C LYS A 2 74.89 9.94 -5.01
N HIS A 3 73.89 9.09 -5.25
CA HIS A 3 72.49 9.50 -5.46
C HIS A 3 71.80 9.68 -4.09
N PRO A 4 71.06 10.77 -3.84
CA PRO A 4 70.06 10.78 -2.78
C PRO A 4 68.75 10.20 -3.31
N PHE A 5 68.33 9.08 -2.72
CA PHE A 5 67.02 8.48 -2.93
C PHE A 5 65.96 9.38 -2.26
N SER A 6 65.26 10.18 -3.05
CA SER A 6 64.09 10.94 -2.58
C SER A 6 62.87 10.02 -2.63
N LEU A 7 62.39 9.60 -1.46
CA LEU A 7 61.20 8.77 -1.30
C LEU A 7 59.99 9.71 -1.25
N PHE A 8 59.45 10.06 -2.42
CA PHE A 8 58.15 10.73 -2.53
C PHE A 8 57.05 9.72 -2.23
N LEU A 9 56.64 9.66 -0.96
CA LEU A 9 55.44 8.94 -0.55
C LEU A 9 54.23 9.80 -0.95
N GLY A 10 53.70 9.52 -2.15
CA GLY A 10 52.45 10.10 -2.61
C GLY A 10 51.30 9.64 -1.71
N LEU A 11 50.79 10.55 -0.88
CA LEU A 11 49.49 10.41 -0.23
C LEU A 11 48.40 10.51 -1.31
N LEU A 12 48.07 9.37 -1.91
CA LEU A 12 46.81 9.17 -2.61
C LEU A 12 45.69 9.21 -1.56
N PHE A 13 45.16 10.41 -1.32
CA PHE A 13 43.83 10.56 -0.73
C PHE A 13 42.82 9.99 -1.73
N VAL A 14 42.53 8.70 -1.60
CA VAL A 14 41.34 8.11 -2.21
C VAL A 14 40.16 8.66 -1.40
N SER A 15 39.61 9.78 -1.86
CA SER A 15 38.29 10.22 -1.42
C SER A 15 37.31 9.15 -1.87
N SER A 16 36.97 8.22 -0.97
CA SER A 16 35.80 7.37 -1.09
C SER A 16 34.58 8.28 -1.03
N GLN A 17 34.23 8.86 -2.18
CA GLN A 17 32.92 9.42 -2.38
C GLN A 17 31.95 8.26 -2.30
N VAL A 18 31.31 8.14 -1.14
CA VAL A 18 30.15 7.27 -0.99
C VAL A 18 29.11 7.87 -1.93
N ILE A 19 28.96 7.27 -3.11
CA ILE A 19 27.88 7.57 -4.04
C ILE A 19 26.61 7.09 -3.36
N PHE A 20 26.06 7.91 -2.47
CA PHE A 20 24.69 7.75 -2.02
C PHE A 20 23.83 8.13 -3.22
N SER A 21 23.50 7.15 -4.06
CA SER A 21 22.44 7.32 -5.04
C SER A 21 21.17 7.64 -4.26
N GLU A 22 20.58 8.82 -4.50
CA GLU A 22 19.29 9.15 -3.91
C GLU A 22 18.29 8.02 -4.22
N PRO A 23 17.53 7.55 -3.23
CA PRO A 23 16.51 6.54 -3.48
C PRO A 23 15.51 7.11 -4.50
N SER A 24 15.10 6.29 -5.47
CA SER A 24 14.07 6.72 -6.42
C SER A 24 12.81 7.15 -5.66
N VAL A 25 12.14 8.20 -6.12
CA VAL A 25 10.90 8.73 -5.52
C VAL A 25 9.88 7.60 -5.30
N LEU A 26 9.74 6.71 -6.30
CA LEU A 26 8.88 5.54 -6.18
C LEU A 26 9.28 4.62 -5.02
N ASN A 27 10.57 4.33 -4.82
CA ASN A 27 11.03 3.46 -3.73
C ASN A 27 10.75 4.08 -2.35
N GLN A 28 10.97 5.39 -2.20
CA GLN A 28 10.58 6.10 -0.98
C GLN A 28 9.08 5.98 -0.73
N ASN A 29 8.27 6.23 -1.75
CA ASN A 29 6.81 6.15 -1.66
C ASN A 29 6.33 4.74 -1.29
N VAL A 30 6.92 3.71 -1.89
CA VAL A 30 6.64 2.30 -1.57
C VAL A 30 7.00 1.98 -0.13
N LYS A 31 8.13 2.48 0.39
CA LYS A 31 8.55 2.26 1.78
C LYS A 31 7.56 2.89 2.77
N GLU A 32 7.13 4.12 2.50
CA GLU A 32 6.15 4.83 3.34
C GLU A 32 4.81 4.10 3.33
N VAL A 33 4.28 3.78 2.15
CA VAL A 33 3.05 3.01 1.99
C VAL A 33 3.15 1.65 2.69
N THR A 34 4.26 0.93 2.53
CA THR A 34 4.50 -0.36 3.21
C THR A 34 4.44 -0.21 4.73
N THR A 35 5.05 0.84 5.27
CA THR A 35 5.06 1.12 6.71
C THR A 35 3.65 1.44 7.21
N ARG A 36 2.86 2.21 6.44
CA ARG A 36 1.46 2.50 6.81
C ARG A 36 0.59 1.25 6.80
N ILE A 37 0.71 0.43 5.77
CA ILE A 37 0.00 -0.85 5.72
C ILE A 37 0.43 -1.76 6.90
N GLN A 38 1.70 -1.71 7.31
CA GLN A 38 2.18 -2.37 8.53
C GLN A 38 1.53 -1.85 9.80
N ASP A 39 1.36 -0.53 9.93
CA ASP A 39 0.67 0.07 11.07
C ASP A 39 -0.82 -0.31 11.12
N LEU A 40 -1.46 -0.55 9.97
CA LEU A 40 -2.85 -1.06 9.88
C LEU A 40 -2.95 -2.53 10.28
N ALA A 41 -1.90 -3.30 10.00
CA ALA A 41 -1.83 -4.69 10.37
C ALA A 41 -1.58 -4.81 11.88
N LEU A 42 -2.63 -5.01 12.66
CA LEU A 42 -2.52 -5.60 14.01
C LEU A 42 -1.92 -7.03 14.00
N TYR A 43 -1.41 -7.51 12.85
CA TYR A 43 -1.03 -8.90 12.58
C TYR A 43 0.41 -9.01 12.09
N PRO A 44 1.14 -10.05 12.54
CA PRO A 44 2.55 -10.25 12.20
C PRO A 44 2.81 -10.67 10.74
N SER A 45 1.77 -10.97 9.95
CA SER A 45 1.90 -11.59 8.61
C SER A 45 1.27 -10.74 7.51
N LEU A 46 1.96 -9.69 7.09
CA LEU A 46 1.68 -9.10 5.78
C LEU A 46 2.13 -10.05 4.69
N SER A 47 1.20 -10.43 3.83
CA SER A 47 1.55 -10.90 2.48
C SER A 47 2.27 -9.75 1.79
N LYS A 48 3.60 -9.77 1.71
CA LYS A 48 4.41 -8.70 1.09
C LYS A 48 4.34 -8.73 -0.44
N LYS A 49 3.20 -9.13 -1.01
CA LYS A 49 3.01 -9.15 -2.46
C LYS A 49 2.94 -7.71 -2.94
N ARG A 50 3.81 -7.41 -3.89
CA ARG A 50 3.93 -6.12 -4.55
C ARG A 50 3.63 -6.34 -6.00
N LEU A 51 2.79 -5.50 -6.57
CA LEU A 51 2.50 -5.49 -7.98
C LEU A 51 2.94 -4.15 -8.53
N TYR A 52 3.72 -4.17 -9.59
CA TYR A 52 4.24 -2.97 -10.23
C TYR A 52 3.72 -2.92 -11.66
N GLY A 53 3.55 -1.71 -12.17
CA GLY A 53 3.18 -1.53 -13.55
C GLY A 53 3.27 -0.10 -14.00
N ALA A 54 3.11 0.09 -15.30
CA ALA A 54 3.22 1.38 -15.95
C ALA A 54 1.90 1.70 -16.66
N VAL A 55 1.45 2.94 -16.52
CA VAL A 55 0.19 3.41 -17.10
C VAL A 55 0.46 4.59 -18.02
N ALA A 56 0.05 4.43 -19.28
CA ALA A 56 0.14 5.50 -20.27
C ALA A 56 -0.93 6.58 -20.02
N LYS A 57 -0.67 7.81 -20.46
CA LYS A 57 -1.64 8.92 -20.38
C LYS A 57 -2.96 8.55 -21.07
N GLY A 58 -4.07 8.70 -20.37
CA GLY A 58 -5.41 8.32 -20.85
C GLY A 58 -5.70 6.81 -20.79
N GLY A 59 -4.71 5.99 -20.43
CA GLY A 59 -4.85 4.55 -20.27
C GLY A 59 -5.22 4.14 -18.85
N ALA A 60 -5.40 2.84 -18.66
CA ALA A 60 -5.62 2.23 -17.35
C ALA A 60 -4.75 1.00 -17.18
N ILE A 61 -4.40 0.70 -15.94
CA ILE A 61 -3.74 -0.54 -15.53
C ILE A 61 -4.61 -1.26 -14.51
N ARG A 62 -4.61 -2.60 -14.56
CA ARG A 62 -5.37 -3.46 -13.65
C ARG A 62 -4.46 -4.39 -12.89
N PHE A 63 -4.80 -4.61 -11.62
CA PHE A 63 -4.11 -5.49 -10.71
C PHE A 63 -5.12 -6.39 -10.01
N ASP A 64 -4.99 -7.70 -10.21
CA ASP A 64 -5.87 -8.69 -9.59
C ASP A 64 -5.25 -9.18 -8.30
N LEU A 65 -5.97 -8.99 -7.19
CA LEU A 65 -5.59 -9.47 -5.88
C LEU A 65 -6.50 -10.62 -5.48
N LYS A 66 -5.89 -11.72 -5.08
CA LYS A 66 -6.58 -12.91 -4.60
C LYS A 66 -6.12 -13.25 -3.19
N ALA A 67 -7.08 -13.39 -2.29
CA ALA A 67 -6.85 -13.90 -0.96
C ALA A 67 -6.36 -15.36 -1.05
N SER A 68 -5.31 -15.68 -0.30
CA SER A 68 -4.82 -17.07 -0.20
C SER A 68 -5.67 -17.92 0.74
N GLU A 69 -6.36 -17.27 1.67
CA GLU A 69 -7.20 -17.85 2.70
C GLU A 69 -8.66 -17.50 2.41
N ALA A 70 -9.59 -18.32 2.89
CA ALA A 70 -11.02 -18.07 2.69
C ALA A 70 -11.53 -16.94 3.59
N SER A 71 -12.42 -16.08 3.07
CA SER A 71 -13.17 -15.09 3.86
C SER A 71 -12.30 -14.12 4.69
N PRO A 72 -11.42 -13.34 4.06
CA PRO A 72 -10.63 -12.31 4.74
C PRO A 72 -11.50 -11.31 5.48
N GLN A 73 -11.07 -10.89 6.67
CA GLN A 73 -11.80 -9.86 7.43
C GLN A 73 -11.51 -8.45 6.92
N SER A 74 -10.33 -8.22 6.36
CA SER A 74 -9.93 -6.94 5.82
C SER A 74 -8.80 -7.08 4.80
N VAL A 75 -8.60 -6.06 3.98
CA VAL A 75 -7.42 -5.91 3.14
C VAL A 75 -6.95 -4.46 3.20
N GLY A 76 -5.69 -4.27 3.58
CA GLY A 76 -4.99 -2.99 3.44
C GLY A 76 -4.43 -2.89 2.05
N ILE A 77 -4.72 -1.79 1.36
CA ILE A 77 -4.22 -1.49 0.02
C ILE A 77 -3.51 -0.16 0.09
N GLY A 78 -2.30 -0.12 -0.46
CA GLY A 78 -1.59 1.12 -0.66
C GLY A 78 -0.97 1.19 -2.04
N ILE A 79 -1.01 2.39 -2.58
CA ILE A 79 -0.64 2.72 -3.94
C ILE A 79 0.46 3.77 -3.84
N ALA A 80 1.60 3.49 -4.46
CA ALA A 80 2.74 4.40 -4.55
C ALA A 80 3.00 4.73 -6.02
N THR A 81 3.15 6.00 -6.35
CA THR A 81 3.47 6.46 -7.71
C THR A 81 4.91 6.98 -7.78
N ASP A 82 5.44 7.11 -8.98
CA ASP A 82 6.72 7.79 -9.24
C ASP A 82 6.64 9.33 -9.18
N GLY A 83 5.47 9.88 -8.81
CA GLY A 83 5.21 11.32 -8.75
C GLY A 83 4.86 11.96 -10.10
N LYS A 84 4.87 11.18 -11.20
CA LYS A 84 4.52 11.69 -12.54
C LYS A 84 3.02 11.65 -12.82
N LEU A 85 2.27 10.87 -12.05
CA LEU A 85 0.81 10.76 -12.14
C LEU A 85 0.13 11.91 -11.39
N LYS A 86 -0.35 12.94 -12.11
CA LYS A 86 -0.93 14.16 -11.52
C LYS A 86 -2.40 14.02 -11.17
N GLU A 87 -3.15 13.33 -12.01
CA GLU A 87 -4.54 13.01 -11.74
C GLU A 87 -4.82 11.59 -12.22
N TRP A 88 -5.56 10.85 -11.41
CA TRP A 88 -5.91 9.48 -11.72
C TRP A 88 -7.23 9.08 -11.05
N VAL A 89 -7.84 8.03 -11.58
CA VAL A 89 -9.04 7.44 -11.00
C VAL A 89 -8.71 6.05 -10.51
N LEU A 90 -8.91 5.83 -9.22
CA LEU A 90 -8.91 4.52 -8.59
C LEU A 90 -10.32 3.92 -8.74
N THR A 91 -10.41 2.70 -9.25
CA THR A 91 -11.64 1.89 -9.13
C THR A 91 -11.27 0.52 -8.58
N VAL A 92 -11.99 0.07 -7.56
CA VAL A 92 -11.84 -1.27 -6.98
C VAL A 92 -13.12 -2.05 -7.24
N TYR A 93 -12.98 -3.23 -7.84
CA TYR A 93 -14.07 -4.14 -8.17
C TYR A 93 -14.04 -5.36 -7.27
N ALA A 94 -15.22 -5.93 -7.01
CA ALA A 94 -15.35 -7.30 -6.53
C ALA A 94 -15.17 -8.28 -7.69
N GLY A 95 -14.35 -9.31 -7.49
CA GLY A 95 -13.95 -10.24 -8.54
C GLY A 95 -13.03 -9.59 -9.58
N ASN A 96 -12.97 -10.21 -10.77
CA ASN A 96 -12.07 -9.84 -11.86
C ASN A 96 -12.44 -8.54 -12.64
N GLY A 97 -13.54 -7.87 -12.26
CA GLY A 97 -14.00 -6.64 -12.90
C GLY A 97 -14.37 -6.74 -14.40
N GLN A 98 -14.51 -7.96 -14.96
CA GLN A 98 -14.84 -8.18 -16.39
C GLN A 98 -16.31 -8.59 -16.62
N ASN A 99 -17.11 -8.65 -15.58
CA ASN A 99 -18.54 -8.95 -15.69
C ASN A 99 -19.29 -7.81 -16.38
N GLU A 100 -20.44 -8.11 -17.00
CA GLU A 100 -21.28 -7.09 -17.67
C GLU A 100 -21.71 -5.96 -16.72
N ASN A 101 -21.87 -6.28 -15.42
CA ASN A 101 -22.13 -5.32 -14.35
C ASN A 101 -21.17 -5.60 -13.17
N PRO A 102 -19.94 -5.07 -13.19
CA PRO A 102 -18.99 -5.33 -12.13
C PRO A 102 -19.41 -4.57 -10.86
N THR A 103 -19.39 -5.24 -9.71
CA THR A 103 -19.67 -4.60 -8.42
C THR A 103 -18.48 -3.73 -8.04
N ILE A 104 -18.70 -2.41 -7.96
CA ILE A 104 -17.69 -1.44 -7.55
C ILE A 104 -17.69 -1.34 -6.03
N LEU A 105 -16.55 -1.64 -5.42
CA LEU A 105 -16.32 -1.55 -3.98
C LEU A 105 -15.85 -0.14 -3.56
N ARG A 106 -15.09 0.52 -4.44
CA ARG A 106 -14.57 1.88 -4.22
C ARG A 106 -14.29 2.55 -5.56
N LYS A 107 -14.55 3.84 -5.69
CA LYS A 107 -14.16 4.63 -6.85
C LYS A 107 -13.82 6.06 -6.44
N GLU A 108 -12.63 6.53 -6.79
CA GLU A 108 -12.13 7.84 -6.36
C GLU A 108 -11.33 8.52 -7.45
N LYS A 109 -11.56 9.82 -7.64
CA LYS A 109 -10.65 10.69 -8.39
C LYS A 109 -9.61 11.24 -7.42
N ILE A 110 -8.35 11.03 -7.72
CA ILE A 110 -7.21 11.41 -6.90
C ILE A 110 -6.38 12.42 -7.67
N GLU A 111 -6.12 13.57 -7.04
CA GLU A 111 -5.43 14.70 -7.63
C GLU A 111 -4.20 15.05 -6.78
N ALA A 112 -3.07 15.17 -7.46
CA ALA A 112 -1.81 15.57 -6.88
C ALA A 112 -1.36 14.73 -5.67
N GLU A 113 -1.66 13.44 -5.61
CA GLU A 113 -1.18 12.53 -4.55
C GLU A 113 -0.16 11.53 -5.11
N THR A 114 0.99 11.37 -4.44
CA THR A 114 2.03 10.37 -4.76
C THR A 114 1.79 9.03 -4.09
N GLN A 115 0.99 9.03 -3.04
CA GLN A 115 0.76 7.89 -2.17
C GLN A 115 -0.71 7.90 -1.75
N TRP A 116 -1.32 6.72 -1.71
CA TRP A 116 -2.71 6.56 -1.27
C TRP A 116 -2.85 5.24 -0.51
N VAL A 117 -3.40 5.26 0.71
CA VAL A 117 -3.58 4.05 1.53
C VAL A 117 -4.99 4.01 2.13
N PHE A 118 -5.67 2.87 1.92
CA PHE A 118 -7.01 2.60 2.42
C PHE A 118 -7.18 1.14 2.82
N GLU A 119 -8.23 0.86 3.58
CA GLU A 119 -8.64 -0.49 3.96
C GLU A 119 -10.03 -0.79 3.40
N LEU A 120 -10.24 -2.04 2.99
CA LEU A 120 -11.57 -2.59 2.73
C LEU A 120 -11.89 -3.62 3.81
N LEU A 121 -13.04 -3.45 4.46
CA LEU A 121 -13.55 -4.38 5.46
C LEU A 121 -14.40 -5.45 4.79
N ALA A 122 -14.32 -6.68 5.31
CA ALA A 122 -14.96 -7.87 4.74
C ALA A 122 -14.84 -7.95 3.20
N PRO A 123 -13.62 -7.82 2.64
CA PRO A 123 -13.44 -7.83 1.20
C PRO A 123 -13.80 -9.21 0.63
N PRO A 124 -14.24 -9.28 -0.64
CA PRO A 124 -14.37 -10.56 -1.32
C PRO A 124 -13.00 -11.23 -1.52
N ASP A 125 -13.02 -12.54 -1.78
CA ASP A 125 -11.79 -13.34 -1.96
C ASP A 125 -10.95 -12.88 -3.16
N GLU A 126 -11.58 -12.23 -4.15
CA GLU A 126 -10.93 -11.67 -5.33
C GLU A 126 -11.37 -10.21 -5.50
N ILE A 127 -10.40 -9.33 -5.72
CA ILE A 127 -10.62 -7.92 -6.04
C ILE A 127 -9.72 -7.51 -7.19
N THR A 128 -10.23 -6.66 -8.07
CA THR A 128 -9.43 -6.02 -9.11
C THR A 128 -9.29 -4.54 -8.79
N ILE A 129 -8.06 -4.04 -8.79
CA ILE A 129 -7.76 -2.62 -8.69
C ILE A 129 -7.44 -2.10 -10.08
N GLU A 130 -8.21 -1.12 -10.54
CA GLU A 130 -7.94 -0.36 -11.75
C GLU A 130 -7.45 1.05 -11.40
N ILE A 131 -6.36 1.45 -12.03
CA ILE A 131 -5.81 2.81 -11.94
C ILE A 131 -5.83 3.40 -13.34
N GLN A 132 -6.72 4.36 -13.55
CA GLN A 132 -6.83 5.10 -14.80
C GLN A 132 -6.03 6.40 -14.70
N ASN A 133 -5.04 6.58 -15.57
CA ASN A 133 -4.29 7.82 -15.67
C ASN A 133 -5.10 8.85 -16.47
N THR A 134 -5.63 9.86 -15.77
CA THR A 134 -6.34 10.96 -16.42
C THR A 134 -5.41 12.10 -16.78
N ASN A 135 -4.33 12.31 -16.01
CA ASN A 135 -3.32 13.31 -16.29
C ASN A 135 -1.95 12.94 -15.69
N SER A 136 -0.88 13.14 -16.47
CA SER A 136 0.50 12.89 -16.04
C SER A 136 1.48 13.88 -16.67
N GLU A 137 2.61 14.11 -16.00
CA GLU A 137 3.73 14.94 -16.51
C GLU A 137 4.39 14.30 -17.72
N THR A 138 4.51 12.97 -17.70
CA THR A 138 5.17 12.16 -18.73
C THR A 138 4.15 11.30 -19.48
N PRO A 139 4.49 10.78 -20.69
CA PRO A 139 3.60 9.89 -21.44
C PRO A 139 3.25 8.60 -20.69
N VAL A 140 4.14 8.15 -19.81
CA VAL A 140 4.02 6.94 -18.98
C VAL A 140 4.38 7.28 -17.54
N ALA A 141 3.57 6.84 -16.59
CA ALA A 141 3.84 6.91 -15.16
C ALA A 141 3.88 5.50 -14.55
N VAL A 142 4.69 5.31 -13.52
CA VAL A 142 4.85 4.02 -12.83
C VAL A 142 4.10 4.03 -11.51
N VAL A 143 3.44 2.92 -11.21
CA VAL A 143 2.70 2.68 -9.98
C VAL A 143 3.07 1.32 -9.40
N GLU A 144 3.19 1.27 -8.07
CA GLU A 144 3.32 0.03 -7.32
C GLU A 144 2.19 -0.08 -6.28
N ILE A 145 1.55 -1.24 -6.24
CA ILE A 145 0.56 -1.61 -5.24
C ILE A 145 1.22 -2.52 -4.21
N VAL A 146 1.11 -2.10 -2.95
CA VAL A 146 1.40 -2.92 -1.78
C VAL A 146 0.06 -3.30 -1.15
N HIS A 147 -0.16 -4.57 -0.84
CA HIS A 147 -1.41 -5.00 -0.23
C HIS A 147 -1.17 -6.08 0.83
N GLY A 148 -2.13 -6.25 1.74
CA GLY A 148 -2.11 -7.32 2.73
C GLY A 148 -3.51 -7.66 3.20
N TYR A 149 -3.88 -8.94 3.15
CA TYR A 149 -5.12 -9.42 3.74
C TYR A 149 -4.92 -9.68 5.24
N TYR A 150 -5.89 -9.28 6.05
CA TYR A 150 -5.86 -9.50 7.49
C TYR A 150 -7.10 -10.21 7.99
N TYR A 151 -6.86 -11.06 8.97
CA TYR A 151 -7.86 -11.71 9.78
C TYR A 151 -7.70 -11.14 11.18
N GLY A 152 -8.79 -10.69 11.80
CA GLY A 152 -8.89 -10.29 13.21
C GLY A 152 -7.99 -11.11 14.13
N TYR A 153 -7.62 -10.55 15.31
CA TYR A 153 -6.93 -11.29 16.36
C TYR A 153 -7.66 -12.61 16.46
N SER A 154 -6.98 -13.70 16.09
CA SER A 154 -7.40 -15.01 16.48
C SER A 154 -7.21 -15.00 17.99
N ILE A 155 -8.22 -14.49 18.72
CA ILE A 155 -8.32 -14.66 20.17
C ILE A 155 -8.23 -16.17 20.48
N ASP A 156 -8.57 -17.03 19.52
CA ASP A 156 -8.57 -18.47 19.67
C ASP A 156 -7.26 -19.19 19.26
N LYS A 157 -6.10 -18.54 19.44
CA LYS A 157 -4.84 -19.27 19.67
C LYS A 157 -4.10 -18.79 20.93
N GLU A 158 -4.79 -18.11 21.86
CA GLU A 158 -4.32 -18.10 23.24
C GLU A 158 -4.54 -19.49 23.84
N ASN A 159 -3.43 -20.22 23.91
CA ASN A 159 -3.13 -21.31 24.83
C ASN A 159 -4.13 -21.40 26.01
N ASN A 160 -5.09 -22.34 25.95
CA ASN A 160 -6.13 -22.61 26.98
C ASN A 160 -5.59 -23.04 28.36
N ALA A 161 -4.30 -22.81 28.66
CA ALA A 161 -3.61 -23.28 29.85
C ALA A 161 -3.15 -22.15 30.80
N LYS A 162 -3.68 -20.92 30.67
CA LYS A 162 -3.45 -19.88 31.68
C LYS A 162 -4.77 -19.38 32.29
N PRO A 163 -4.88 -19.27 33.63
CA PRO A 163 -6.04 -18.66 34.26
C PRO A 163 -6.09 -17.17 33.92
N GLN A 164 -7.15 -16.75 33.22
CA GLN A 164 -7.42 -15.33 32.95
C GLN A 164 -7.92 -14.63 34.23
N PRO A 165 -7.41 -13.43 34.58
CA PRO A 165 -8.04 -12.55 35.56
C PRO A 165 -9.31 -11.92 34.96
N GLN A 166 -10.42 -11.94 35.70
CA GLN A 166 -11.68 -11.32 35.30
C GLN A 166 -11.51 -9.81 35.07
N SER A 167 -11.87 -9.35 33.87
CA SER A 167 -12.05 -7.93 33.53
C SER A 167 -13.54 -7.60 33.42
N PRO A 168 -13.96 -6.35 33.74
CA PRO A 168 -15.36 -6.01 34.02
C PRO A 168 -16.25 -6.10 32.78
N ILE A 169 -17.43 -6.69 32.98
CA ILE A 169 -18.45 -6.95 31.97
C ILE A 169 -19.08 -5.62 31.53
N LYS A 170 -18.77 -5.17 30.31
CA LYS A 170 -19.70 -4.32 29.54
C LYS A 170 -20.48 -5.23 28.60
N PRO A 171 -21.82 -5.18 28.58
CA PRO A 171 -22.60 -5.98 27.63
C PRO A 171 -22.38 -5.43 26.21
N ASN A 172 -22.04 -6.33 25.28
CA ASN A 172 -22.11 -6.03 23.85
C ASN A 172 -23.57 -5.75 23.46
N PRO A 173 -23.86 -4.80 22.56
CA PRO A 173 -25.22 -4.60 22.07
C PRO A 173 -25.68 -5.80 21.24
N THR A 174 -26.87 -6.33 21.55
CA THR A 174 -27.43 -7.58 20.97
C THR A 174 -28.50 -7.33 19.89
N GLU A 175 -28.65 -6.09 19.40
CA GLU A 175 -29.75 -5.73 18.49
C GLU A 175 -29.24 -5.53 17.04
N PRO A 176 -29.67 -6.39 16.08
CA PRO A 176 -29.27 -6.31 14.67
C PRO A 176 -29.80 -5.07 13.94
N GLU A 177 -30.78 -4.36 14.51
CA GLU A 177 -31.50 -3.27 13.85
C GLU A 177 -30.85 -1.89 14.04
N LYS A 178 -29.73 -1.80 14.79
CA LYS A 178 -28.85 -0.61 14.77
C LYS A 178 -27.86 -0.59 13.60
N LEU A 179 -27.90 -1.59 12.72
CA LEU A 179 -27.25 -1.54 11.42
C LEU A 179 -28.30 -1.10 10.39
N SER A 180 -28.38 0.21 10.15
CA SER A 180 -29.06 0.78 8.99
C SER A 180 -28.32 2.01 8.52
N PRO A 181 -28.41 2.40 7.23
CA PRO A 181 -28.65 1.64 6.01
C PRO A 181 -27.42 1.82 5.07
N ASN A 182 -27.50 1.38 3.81
CA ASN A 182 -26.50 1.50 2.73
C ASN A 182 -25.48 2.68 2.79
N ASP A 183 -24.28 2.41 2.24
CA ASP A 183 -23.44 3.37 1.49
C ASP A 183 -22.31 4.20 2.14
N VAL A 184 -21.67 3.76 3.24
CA VAL A 184 -20.46 4.48 3.71
C VAL A 184 -19.34 3.62 4.33
N GLN A 185 -19.35 2.29 4.22
CA GLN A 185 -18.49 1.43 5.06
C GLN A 185 -17.04 1.14 4.58
N ASN A 186 -16.65 1.49 3.36
CA ASN A 186 -15.25 1.33 2.91
C ASN A 186 -14.37 2.57 3.19
N ARG A 187 -14.71 3.37 4.20
CA ARG A 187 -14.35 4.79 4.28
C ARG A 187 -13.24 5.12 5.28
N THR A 188 -12.22 4.28 5.39
CA THR A 188 -11.04 4.63 6.19
C THR A 188 -9.85 4.90 5.27
N GLU A 189 -9.68 6.18 4.93
CA GLU A 189 -8.45 6.72 4.38
C GLU A 189 -7.46 6.92 5.52
N PHE A 190 -6.25 6.39 5.39
CA PHE A 190 -5.26 6.50 6.46
C PHE A 190 -4.13 7.46 6.11
N TYR A 191 -3.85 7.60 4.82
CA TYR A 191 -2.69 8.33 4.38
C TYR A 191 -2.80 8.77 2.92
N ARG A 192 -2.49 10.05 2.71
CA ARG A 192 -2.33 10.70 1.42
C ARG A 192 -1.14 11.65 1.52
N THR A 193 -0.31 11.64 0.49
CA THR A 193 0.86 12.52 0.43
C THR A 193 0.85 13.27 -0.89
N PRO A 194 0.69 14.60 -0.86
CA PRO A 194 0.60 15.35 -2.09
C PRO A 194 1.95 15.35 -2.83
N ILE A 195 1.92 15.48 -4.14
CA ILE A 195 3.08 15.79 -4.97
C ILE A 195 3.48 17.21 -4.59
N THR A 196 4.55 17.36 -3.81
CA THR A 196 5.09 18.66 -3.43
C THR A 196 5.30 19.49 -4.70
N LYS A 197 4.70 20.68 -4.73
CA LYS A 197 5.04 21.71 -5.72
C LYS A 197 6.32 22.37 -5.22
N ASP A 198 7.46 21.81 -5.60
CA ASP A 198 8.71 22.56 -5.59
C ASP A 198 8.84 23.35 -6.91
#